data_AF-F5LHK2-F1
#
_entry.id   AF-F5LHK2-F1
#
_cell.length_a   1.000
_cell.length_b   1.000
_cell.length_c   1.000
_cell.angle_alpha   90.00
_cell.angle_beta   90.00
_cell.angle_gamma   90.00
#
_symmetry.space_group_name_H-M   'P 1'
#
loop_
_entity.id
_entity.type
_entity.pdbx_description
1 polymer ?
#
loop_
_entity_poly.entity_id
_entity_poly.type
_entity_poly.pdbx_seq_one_letter_code
_entity_poly.pdbx_strand_id
1 'polypeptide(L)' 'MEPTTMPWGNRSMLFRDPDGNLLNLFEPVTEDAIKRFEGRY' A
#
# COMPACT_ATOMS: atom_id res chain seq x y z
N MET A 1 -18.50 1.86 3.52
CA MET A 1 -17.28 2.68 3.60
C MET A 1 -16.36 2.19 2.51
N GLU A 2 -15.99 3.06 1.57
CA GLU A 2 -15.06 2.69 0.51
C GLU A 2 -13.61 2.79 1.01
N PRO A 3 -12.67 1.98 0.47
CA PRO A 3 -11.26 2.06 0.84
C PRO A 3 -10.68 3.43 0.48
N THR A 4 -10.08 4.12 1.44
CA THR A 4 -9.51 5.45 1.22
C THR A 4 -8.07 5.35 0.72
N THR A 5 -7.79 5.96 -0.43
CA THR A 5 -6.43 6.17 -0.91
C THR A 5 -5.72 7.18 -0.01
N MET A 6 -4.50 6.87 0.41
CA MET A 6 -3.68 7.75 1.24
C MET A 6 -3.27 9.01 0.46
N PRO A 7 -2.97 10.14 1.12
CA PRO A 7 -2.65 11.39 0.44
C PRO A 7 -1.37 11.32 -0.43
N TRP A 8 -0.52 10.32 -0.21
CA TRP A 8 0.66 10.04 -1.03
C TRP A 8 0.39 9.12 -2.24
N GLY A 9 -0.87 8.72 -2.47
CA GLY A 9 -1.31 7.97 -3.66
C GLY A 9 -1.25 6.45 -3.54
N ASN A 10 -0.87 5.92 -2.38
CA ASN A 10 -0.90 4.47 -2.12
C ASN A 10 -2.19 4.08 -1.40
N ARG A 11 -2.57 2.82 -1.56
CA ARG A 11 -3.56 2.15 -0.72
C ARG A 11 -2.82 1.10 0.11
N SER A 12 -3.07 1.06 1.41
CA SER A 12 -2.45 0.08 2.30
C SER A 12 -3.47 -0.61 3.19
N MET A 13 -3.18 -1.87 3.51
CA MET A 13 -3.90 -2.69 4.46
C MET A 13 -2.91 -3.25 5.48
N LEU A 14 -3.17 -2.95 6.75
CA LEU A 14 -2.38 -3.44 7.88
C LEU A 14 -3.13 -4.57 8.55
N PHE A 15 -2.45 -5.67 8.82
CA PHE A 15 -2.99 -6.80 9.57
C PHE A 15 -1.88 -7.55 10.28
N ARG A 16 -2.26 -8.37 11.26
CA ARG A 16 -1.35 -9.29 11.94
C ARG A 16 -1.54 -10.69 11.41
N ASP A 17 -0.43 -11.41 11.22
CA ASP A 17 -0.47 -12.85 11.01
C ASP A 17 -0.70 -13.58 12.36
N PRO A 18 -0.88 -14.92 12.35
CA PRO A 18 -1.06 -15.71 13.57
C PRO A 18 0.10 -15.63 14.58
N ASP A 19 1.32 -15.37 14.09
CA ASP A 19 2.52 -15.23 14.92
C ASP A 19 2.66 -13.80 15.52
N GLY A 20 1.77 -12.88 15.12
CA GLY A 20 1.70 -11.51 15.62
C GLY A 20 2.52 -10.50 14.83
N ASN A 21 3.14 -10.90 13.72
CA ASN A 21 3.90 -10.01 12.85
C ASN A 21 2.97 -8.98 12.20
N LEU A 22 3.37 -7.71 12.20
CA LEU A 22 2.62 -6.67 11.51
C LEU A 22 2.99 -6.66 10.03
N LEU A 23 2.02 -7.00 9.19
CA LEU A 23 2.17 -7.00 7.74
C LEU A 23 1.49 -5.77 7.14
N ASN A 24 2.13 -5.22 6.11
CA ASN A 24 1.63 -4.11 5.32
C ASN A 24 1.54 -4.51 3.86
N LEU A 25 0.32 -4.75 3.37
CA LEU A 25 0.05 -4.88 1.94
C LEU A 25 -0.22 -3.49 1.39
N PHE A 26 0.57 -3.05 0.42
CA PHE A 26 0.36 -1.74 -0.21
C PHE A 26 0.46 -1.82 -1.73
N GLU A 27 -0.31 -0.95 -2.38
CA GLU A 27 -0.39 -0.83 -3.83
C GLU A 27 -0.32 0.66 -4.20
N PRO A 28 0.57 1.08 -5.12
CA PRO A 28 0.56 2.43 -5.66
C PRO A 28 -0.63 2.58 -6.62
N VAL A 29 -1.49 3.59 -6.38
CA VAL A 29 -2.72 3.79 -7.16
C VAL A 29 -2.62 4.98 -8.12
N THR A 30 -1.95 6.06 -7.71
CA THR A 30 -1.78 7.25 -8.57
C THR A 30 -0.61 7.09 -9.53
N GLU A 31 -0.63 7.77 -10.68
CA GLU A 31 0.48 7.74 -11.64
C GLU A 31 1.82 8.16 -11.03
N ASP A 32 1.81 9.20 -10.19
CA ASP A 32 3.01 9.64 -9.47
C ASP A 32 3.51 8.58 -8.49
N ALA A 33 2.60 7.86 -7.82
CA ALA A 33 2.97 6.76 -6.95
C ALA A 33 3.54 5.60 -7.78
N ILE A 34 2.94 5.25 -8.92
CA ILE A 34 3.42 4.17 -9.79
C ILE A 34 4.83 4.48 -10.28
N LYS A 35 5.09 5.69 -10.78
CA LYS A 35 6.43 6.14 -11.23
C LYS A 35 7.48 6.05 -10.13
N ARG A 36 7.14 6.35 -8.87
CA ARG A 36 8.07 6.22 -7.72
C ARG A 36 8.51 4.77 -7.45
N PHE A 37 7.70 3.80 -7.85
CA PHE A 37 7.96 2.38 -7.64
C PHE A 37 8.35 1.65 -8.93
N GLU A 38 8.46 2.36 -10.05
CA GLU A 38 8.93 1.81 -11.32
C GLU A 38 10.36 1.27 -11.16
N GLY A 39 10.58 -0.01 -11.53
CA GLY A 39 11.87 -0.69 -11.39
C GLY A 39 12.13 -1.36 -10.02
N ARG A 40 11.15 -1.42 -9.12
CA ARG A 40 11.26 -2.20 -7.87
C ARG A 40 11.04 -3.72 -8.04
N TYR A 41 10.77 -4.17 -9.26
CA TYR A 41 10.56 -5.58 -9.63
C TYR A 41 11.14 -5.84 -11.02
#